data_AF-A0A2E0SCD3-F1
#
_entry.id   AF-A0A2E0SCD3-F1
#
_cell.length_a   1.000
_cell.length_b   1.000
_cell.length_c   1.000
_cell.angle_alpha   90.00
_cell.angle_beta   90.00
_cell.angle_gamma   90.00
#
_symmetry.space_group_name_H-M   'P 1'
#
loop_
_entity.id
_entity.type
_entity.pdbx_description
1 polymer ?
#
loop_
_entity_poly.entity_id
_entity_poly.type
_entity_poly.pdbx_seq_one_letter_code
_entity_poly.pdbx_strand_id
1 'polypeptide(L)'
;MAFRSRLEEKVADLLVELGVKYEYECSKVPYTISHMYCPDFVLPNGVILECKGYWDSADRKKIKTVKEQNPDLDLRMVFQAPYNTISKKSKTTYAKWCDKNNIPWCSFSNIPIKWLL
;
A
#
# COMPACT_ATOMS: atom_id res chain seq x y z
N MET A 1 30.02 3.41 -16.49
CA MET A 1 28.62 3.58 -16.06
C MET A 1 27.75 3.36 -17.28
N ALA A 2 26.67 2.59 -17.17
CA ALA A 2 25.73 2.41 -18.27
C ALA A 2 24.47 3.24 -17.97
N PHE A 3 23.96 3.94 -18.96
CA PHE A 3 22.64 4.58 -18.90
C PHE A 3 21.56 3.52 -18.66
N ARG A 4 20.50 3.86 -17.93
CA ARG A 4 19.42 2.90 -17.61
C ARG A 4 18.47 2.70 -18.78
N SER A 5 18.53 3.57 -19.79
CA SER A 5 17.74 3.46 -21.00
C SER A 5 18.47 4.03 -22.22
N ARG A 6 18.07 3.57 -23.42
CA ARG A 6 18.55 4.13 -24.69
C ARG A 6 18.17 5.60 -24.89
N LEU A 7 17.13 6.07 -24.19
CA LEU A 7 16.73 7.48 -24.24
C LEU A 7 17.75 8.34 -23.50
N GLU A 8 18.13 7.93 -22.29
CA GLU A 8 19.14 8.61 -21.48
C GLU A 8 20.49 8.70 -22.21
N GLU A 9 20.89 7.64 -22.91
CA GLU A 9 22.10 7.62 -23.75
C GLU A 9 22.04 8.69 -24.85
N LYS A 10 20.94 8.74 -25.62
CA LYS A 10 20.76 9.77 -26.67
C LYS A 10 20.76 11.19 -26.13
N VAL A 11 20.20 11.41 -24.94
CA VAL A 11 20.19 12.73 -24.30
C VAL A 11 21.60 13.10 -23.84
N ALA A 12 22.35 12.16 -23.28
CA ALA A 12 23.74 12.37 -22.90
C ALA A 12 24.61 12.72 -24.11
N ASP A 13 24.47 11.99 -25.23
CA ASP A 13 25.19 12.28 -26.47
C ASP A 13 24.88 13.70 -26.97
N LEU A 14 23.61 14.10 -26.97
CA LEU A 14 23.20 15.46 -27.33
C LEU A 14 23.83 16.52 -26.40
N LEU A 15 23.89 16.27 -25.09
CA LEU A 15 24.52 17.20 -24.14
C LEU A 15 26.03 17.33 -24.40
N VAL A 16 26.70 16.22 -24.75
CA VAL A 16 28.12 16.23 -25.15
C VAL A 16 28.31 17.00 -26.45
N GLU A 17 27.48 16.76 -27.47
CA GLU A 17 27.53 17.49 -28.76
C GLU A 17 27.33 19.00 -28.57
N LEU A 18 26.45 19.39 -27.65
CA LEU A 18 26.20 20.79 -27.29
C LEU A 18 27.27 21.39 -26.35
N GLY A 19 28.28 20.61 -25.95
CA GLY A 19 29.34 21.06 -25.03
C GLY A 19 28.86 21.32 -23.60
N VAL A 20 27.70 20.78 -23.20
CA VAL A 20 27.10 20.97 -21.89
C VAL A 20 27.63 19.90 -20.93
N LYS A 21 28.30 20.33 -19.85
CA LYS A 21 28.69 19.44 -18.76
C LYS A 21 27.47 19.02 -17.96
N TYR A 22 27.36 17.74 -17.64
CA TYR A 22 26.28 17.19 -16.82
C TYR A 22 26.82 16.18 -15.82
N GLU A 23 26.03 15.95 -14.77
CA GLU A 23 26.22 14.87 -13.82
C GLU A 23 25.03 13.92 -13.93
N TYR A 24 25.29 12.62 -13.97
CA TYR A 24 24.25 11.59 -14.14
C TYR A 24 24.00 10.85 -12.83
N GLU A 25 22.76 10.87 -12.36
CA GLU A 25 22.31 10.24 -11.10
C GLU A 25 23.16 10.58 -9.86
N CYS A 26 23.73 11.79 -9.81
CA CYS A 26 24.66 12.23 -8.76
C CYS A 26 23.97 12.64 -7.45
N SER A 27 22.72 13.12 -7.52
CA SER A 27 22.02 13.69 -6.37
C SER A 27 20.65 13.04 -6.18
N LYS A 28 20.23 12.97 -4.91
CA LYS A 28 18.90 12.51 -4.51
C LYS A 28 18.21 13.65 -3.78
N VAL A 29 17.01 14.00 -4.24
CA VAL A 29 16.18 15.02 -3.59
C VAL A 29 15.14 14.32 -2.72
N PRO A 30 15.15 14.50 -1.39
CA PRO A 30 14.14 13.92 -0.52
C PRO A 30 12.79 14.62 -0.73
N TYR A 31 11.70 13.87 -0.67
CA TYR A 31 10.34 14.40 -0.72
C TYR A 31 9.40 13.56 0.16
N THR A 32 8.28 14.15 0.56
CA THR A 32 7.24 13.49 1.37
C THR A 32 5.90 13.66 0.68
N ILE A 33 5.15 12.56 0.54
CA ILE A 33 3.77 12.59 0.08
C ILE A 33 2.87 12.28 1.29
N SER A 34 1.86 13.13 1.51
CA SER A 34 0.83 12.92 2.52
C SER A 34 -0.48 12.51 1.87
N HIS A 35 -1.22 11.63 2.53
CA HIS A 35 -2.53 11.16 2.10
C HIS A 35 -3.50 11.15 3.29
N MET A 36 -4.78 11.38 3.01
CA MET A 36 -5.85 11.18 3.98
C MET A 36 -6.49 9.81 3.76
N TYR A 37 -6.77 9.11 4.85
CA TYR A 37 -7.48 7.84 4.84
C TYR A 37 -8.97 8.10 5.13
N CYS A 38 -9.84 7.64 4.24
CA CYS A 38 -11.28 7.65 4.43
C CYS A 38 -11.75 6.20 4.60
N PRO A 39 -12.26 5.81 5.79
CA PRO A 39 -12.80 4.48 5.99
C PRO A 39 -14.14 4.28 5.30
N ASP A 40 -14.47 3.04 4.93
CA ASP A 40 -15.77 2.73 4.32
C ASP A 40 -16.93 2.86 5.33
N PHE A 41 -16.74 2.34 6.56
CA PHE A 41 -17.74 2.41 7.62
C PHE A 41 -17.12 2.73 8.97
N VAL A 42 -17.80 3.59 9.73
CA VAL A 42 -17.48 3.90 11.12
C VAL A 42 -18.68 3.52 11.97
N LEU A 43 -18.49 2.59 12.90
CA LEU A 43 -19.54 2.12 13.80
C LEU A 43 -19.67 3.07 15.02
N PRO A 44 -20.85 3.12 15.68
CA PRO A 44 -21.06 4.01 16.83
C PRO A 44 -20.11 3.75 18.02
N ASN A 45 -19.58 2.53 18.14
CA ASN A 45 -18.60 2.14 19.15
C ASN A 45 -17.15 2.53 18.80
N GLY A 46 -16.92 3.20 17.66
CA GLY A 46 -15.60 3.63 17.19
C GLY A 46 -14.84 2.60 16.34
N VAL A 47 -15.40 1.40 16.15
CA VAL A 47 -14.80 0.40 15.24
C VAL A 47 -14.94 0.86 13.80
N ILE A 48 -13.85 0.75 13.04
CA ILE A 48 -13.79 1.07 11.62
C ILE A 48 -13.74 -0.22 10.81
N LEU A 49 -14.61 -0.32 9.80
CA LEU A 49 -14.63 -1.43 8.85
C LEU A 49 -14.21 -0.94 7.46
N GLU A 50 -13.15 -1.53 6.91
CA GLU A 50 -12.75 -1.37 5.51
C GLU A 50 -13.13 -2.62 4.71
N CYS A 51 -13.94 -2.45 3.68
CA CYS A 51 -14.41 -3.52 2.82
C CYS A 51 -13.50 -3.70 1.60
N LYS A 52 -13.05 -4.93 1.34
CA LYS A 52 -12.23 -5.23 0.15
C LYS A 52 -12.62 -6.53 -0.54
N GLY A 53 -12.88 -6.42 -1.84
CA GLY A 53 -12.94 -7.55 -2.76
C GLY A 53 -11.55 -7.91 -3.26
N TYR A 54 -11.06 -7.16 -4.24
CA TYR A 54 -9.66 -7.20 -4.66
C TYR A 54 -8.82 -6.33 -3.73
N TRP A 55 -7.70 -6.87 -3.26
CA TRP A 55 -6.76 -6.16 -2.40
C TRP A 55 -5.37 -6.19 -3.00
N ASP A 56 -4.90 -5.04 -3.45
CA ASP A 56 -3.62 -4.88 -4.13
C ASP A 56 -2.47 -4.56 -3.14
N SER A 57 -1.25 -4.36 -3.66
CA SER A 57 -0.11 -4.03 -2.81
C SER A 57 -0.18 -2.61 -2.24
N ALA A 58 -0.77 -1.67 -2.96
CA ALA A 58 -0.87 -0.28 -2.53
C ALA A 58 -1.84 -0.13 -1.37
N ASP A 59 -3.03 -0.74 -1.44
CA ASP A 59 -4.01 -0.77 -0.36
C ASP A 59 -3.48 -1.50 0.88
N ARG A 60 -2.75 -2.60 0.72
CA ARG A 60 -2.08 -3.26 1.86
C ARG A 60 -1.10 -2.34 2.56
N LYS A 61 -0.28 -1.61 1.79
CA LYS A 61 0.67 -0.63 2.34
C LYS A 61 -0.07 0.50 3.03
N LYS A 62 -1.15 1.03 2.42
CA LYS A 62 -2.02 2.06 3.00
C LYS A 62 -2.54 1.64 4.37
N ILE A 63 -3.20 0.48 4.46
CA ILE A 63 -3.78 -0.02 5.72
C ILE A 63 -2.71 -0.24 6.79
N LYS A 64 -1.55 -0.81 6.41
CA LYS A 64 -0.42 -0.96 7.32
C LYS A 64 0.06 0.38 7.86
N THR A 65 0.32 1.34 6.99
CA THR A 65 0.81 2.67 7.37
C THR A 65 -0.21 3.43 8.22
N VAL A 66 -1.50 3.34 7.91
CA VAL A 66 -2.56 3.94 8.73
C VAL A 66 -2.53 3.39 10.15
N LYS A 67 -2.46 2.06 10.33
CA LYS A 67 -2.35 1.43 11.65
C LYS A 67 -1.05 1.79 12.37
N GLU A 68 0.07 1.82 11.67
CA GLU A 68 1.38 2.19 12.26
C GLU A 68 1.40 3.64 12.75
N GLN A 69 0.75 4.55 12.01
CA GLN A 69 0.71 5.97 12.36
C GLN A 69 -0.44 6.33 13.31
N ASN A 70 -1.45 5.46 13.45
CA ASN A 70 -2.64 5.67 14.29
C ASN A 70 -2.92 4.39 15.09
N PRO A 71 -2.09 4.07 16.12
CA PRO A 71 -2.18 2.82 16.86
C PRO A 71 -3.53 2.65 17.59
N ASP A 72 -4.16 3.74 17.99
CA ASP A 72 -5.45 3.75 18.70
C ASP A 72 -6.65 3.52 17.77
N LEU A 73 -6.45 3.57 16.46
CA LEU A 73 -7.50 3.37 15.48
C LEU A 73 -7.93 1.90 15.43
N ASP A 74 -9.16 1.57 15.82
CA ASP A 74 -9.71 0.21 15.72
C ASP A 74 -10.21 -0.12 14.31
N LEU A 75 -9.26 -0.14 13.37
CA LEU A 75 -9.48 -0.52 11.99
C LEU A 75 -9.45 -2.05 11.82
N ARG A 76 -10.50 -2.56 11.17
CA ARG A 76 -10.72 -3.98 10.88
C ARG A 76 -11.06 -4.17 9.40
N MET A 77 -10.65 -5.31 8.84
CA MET A 77 -10.86 -5.60 7.42
C MET A 77 -12.04 -6.55 7.21
N VAL A 78 -12.89 -6.26 6.22
CA VAL A 78 -14.00 -7.11 5.82
C VAL A 78 -13.78 -7.54 4.36
N PHE A 79 -13.53 -8.82 4.14
CA PHE A 79 -13.15 -9.32 2.82
C PHE A 79 -14.28 -10.06 2.12
N GLN A 80 -14.37 -9.93 0.79
CA GLN A 80 -15.20 -10.83 -0.02
C GLN A 80 -14.65 -12.26 -0.02
N ALA A 81 -13.33 -12.39 -0.18
CA ALA A 81 -12.63 -13.66 -0.26
C ALA A 81 -11.29 -13.59 0.51
N PRO A 82 -11.31 -13.76 1.86
CA PRO A 82 -10.13 -13.56 2.70
C PRO A 82 -8.98 -14.54 2.43
N TYR A 83 -9.27 -15.67 1.79
CA TYR A 83 -8.28 -16.70 1.47
C TYR A 83 -7.63 -16.53 0.08
N ASN A 84 -7.97 -15.47 -0.66
CA ASN A 84 -7.25 -15.10 -1.87
C ASN A 84 -5.80 -14.75 -1.54
N THR A 85 -4.88 -15.12 -2.45
CA THR A 85 -3.46 -14.81 -2.30
C THR A 85 -3.16 -13.35 -2.67
N ILE A 86 -2.17 -12.75 -1.99
CA ILE A 86 -1.78 -11.35 -2.22
C ILE A 86 -1.25 -11.08 -3.62
N SER A 87 -0.81 -12.14 -4.32
CA SER A 87 -0.42 -12.14 -5.72
C SER A 87 -0.42 -13.59 -6.23
N LYS A 88 -0.45 -13.77 -7.56
CA LYS A 88 -0.43 -15.10 -8.21
C LYS A 88 0.78 -15.96 -7.81
N LYS A 89 1.90 -15.34 -7.42
CA LYS A 89 3.15 -16.05 -7.04
C LYS A 89 3.27 -16.29 -5.53
N SER A 90 2.40 -15.71 -4.71
CA SER A 90 2.50 -15.77 -3.25
C SER A 90 1.61 -16.87 -2.68
N LYS A 91 2.10 -17.53 -1.61
CA LYS A 91 1.30 -18.43 -0.77
C LYS A 91 0.60 -17.71 0.39
N THR A 92 0.89 -16.42 0.59
CA THR A 92 0.29 -15.59 1.64
C THR A 92 -1.09 -15.14 1.19
N THR A 93 -2.11 -15.42 1.99
CA THR A 93 -3.48 -14.96 1.78
C THR A 93 -3.72 -13.59 2.40
N TYR A 94 -4.83 -12.92 2.05
CA TYR A 94 -5.23 -11.66 2.70
C TYR A 94 -5.38 -11.85 4.22
N ALA A 95 -6.06 -12.92 4.63
CA ALA A 95 -6.17 -13.36 6.02
C ALA A 95 -4.81 -13.49 6.70
N LYS A 96 -3.90 -14.32 6.15
CA LYS A 96 -2.55 -14.53 6.73
C LYS A 96 -1.74 -13.24 6.80
N TRP A 97 -1.94 -12.33 5.85
CA TRP A 97 -1.29 -11.03 5.89
C TRP A 97 -1.84 -10.18 7.04
N CYS A 98 -3.15 -10.17 7.25
CA CYS A 98 -3.77 -9.45 8.38
C CYS A 98 -3.33 -10.03 9.72
N ASP A 99 -3.32 -11.36 9.87
CA ASP A 99 -2.84 -12.06 11.07
C ASP A 99 -1.40 -11.65 11.41
N LYS A 100 -0.51 -11.62 10.41
CA LYS A 100 0.89 -11.22 10.58
C LYS A 100 1.04 -9.76 11.06
N ASN A 101 0.11 -8.88 10.70
CA ASN A 101 0.15 -7.47 11.07
C ASN A 101 -0.80 -7.12 12.22
N ASN A 102 -1.36 -8.13 12.93
CA ASN A 102 -2.32 -7.95 14.03
C ASN A 102 -3.55 -7.09 13.64
N ILE A 103 -4.05 -7.27 12.42
CA ILE A 103 -5.23 -6.56 11.94
C ILE A 103 -6.42 -7.51 12.00
N PRO A 104 -7.47 -7.24 12.81
CA PRO A 104 -8.66 -8.06 12.84
C PRO A 104 -9.34 -8.08 11.46
N TRP A 105 -9.80 -9.25 11.05
CA TRP A 105 -10.47 -9.41 9.76
C TRP A 105 -11.60 -10.43 9.83
N CYS A 106 -12.55 -10.33 8.89
CA CYS A 106 -13.58 -11.34 8.69
C CYS A 106 -13.99 -11.43 7.21
N SER A 107 -14.78 -12.45 6.86
CA SER A 107 -15.56 -12.45 5.62
C SER A 107 -16.74 -11.49 5.77
N PHE A 108 -17.14 -10.81 4.70
CA PHE A 108 -18.35 -9.98 4.67
C PHE A 108 -19.62 -10.72 5.10
N SER A 109 -19.67 -12.02 4.82
CA SER A 109 -20.80 -12.88 5.20
C SER A 109 -20.86 -13.19 6.70
N ASN A 110 -19.77 -12.98 7.44
CA ASN A 110 -19.59 -13.47 8.82
C ASN A 110 -19.00 -12.38 9.72
N ILE A 111 -19.52 -11.15 9.66
CA ILE A 111 -19.09 -10.07 10.57
C ILE A 111 -19.46 -10.47 12.01
N PRO A 112 -18.48 -10.59 12.93
CA PRO A 112 -18.78 -10.99 14.30
C PRO A 112 -19.68 -9.97 15.01
N ILE A 113 -20.72 -10.45 15.70
CA ILE A 113 -21.65 -9.57 16.45
C ILE A 113 -20.90 -8.69 17.46
N LYS A 114 -19.84 -9.22 18.10
CA LYS A 114 -18.96 -8.46 19.00
C LYS A 114 -18.26 -7.25 18.37
N TRP A 115 -18.29 -7.09 17.05
CA TRP A 115 -17.79 -5.88 16.37
C TRP A 115 -18.85 -4.79 16.29
N LEU A 116 -20.13 -5.18 16.30
CA LEU A 116 -21.29 -4.32 16.08
C LEU A 116 -21.91 -3.79 17.38
N LEU A 117 -21.49 -4.34 18.52
CA LEU A 117 -21.95 -3.97 19.86
C LEU A 117 -21.07 -2.89 20.49
#